data_AF-A0A419HSE9-F1
#
_entry.id   AF-A0A419HSE9-F1
#
_cell.length_a   1.000
_cell.length_b   1.000
_cell.length_c   1.000
_cell.angle_alpha   90.00
_cell.angle_beta   90.00
_cell.angle_gamma   90.00
#
_symmetry.space_group_name_H-M   'P 1'
#
loop_
_entity.id
_entity.type
_entity.pdbx_description
1 polymer ?
#
loop_
_entity_poly.entity_id
_entity_poly.type
_entity_poly.pdbx_seq_one_letter_code
_entity_poly.pdbx_strand_id
1 'polypeptide(L)'
;MTVVIDRVKRTGKQSSPAKNADAPTGDARRDRWRKHRIARRAEFVEAALRALDTHGPDLGMEDVAAEAGVTKPVLYRHFEDKADLYLALGQRGTEILFQRLIPAINAELAPVPRIRMALDAFFTVIEEHPNLYRLLARGGLQEKVASDVVAEDKEVIATALTALLGDYMRMFTMDSGAAEPWAHGIVGMVQNVGEWWLDRRSMSRDAVVEYLTQILWAAIDGLTRQQGVVIDPDLPLEVNKVVQLERAKDAG
;
A
#
# COMPACT_ATOMS: atom_id res chain seq x y z
N MET A 1 74.92 9.23 -14.42
CA MET A 1 75.71 8.22 -15.17
C MET A 1 74.95 6.91 -15.14
N THR A 2 74.87 6.05 -16.17
CA THR A 2 75.22 6.18 -17.61
C THR A 2 74.62 5.00 -18.40
N VAL A 3 73.81 5.28 -19.44
CA VAL A 3 73.55 4.52 -20.71
C VAL A 3 73.05 3.03 -20.63
N VAL A 4 71.89 2.58 -21.19
CA VAL A 4 71.44 2.23 -22.60
C VAL A 4 72.36 1.24 -23.37
N ILE A 5 72.02 0.42 -24.41
CA ILE A 5 70.90 0.23 -25.37
C ILE A 5 70.76 -1.27 -25.79
N ASP A 6 69.81 -1.59 -26.71
CA ASP A 6 69.84 -2.69 -27.74
C ASP A 6 69.61 -4.18 -27.34
N ARG A 7 69.11 -5.10 -28.22
CA ARG A 7 68.22 -4.98 -29.41
C ARG A 7 67.52 -6.30 -29.85
N VAL A 8 66.19 -6.26 -30.03
CA VAL A 8 65.38 -6.83 -31.15
C VAL A 8 65.59 -8.28 -31.69
N LYS A 9 64.54 -9.12 -31.58
CA LYS A 9 63.81 -9.88 -32.67
C LYS A 9 62.59 -10.64 -32.06
N ARG A 10 61.36 -10.58 -32.61
CA ARG A 10 60.77 -11.35 -33.76
C ARG A 10 60.99 -12.88 -33.63
N THR A 11 60.02 -13.79 -33.75
CA THR A 11 58.58 -13.80 -34.16
C THR A 11 57.98 -15.13 -33.64
N GLY A 12 56.67 -15.39 -33.48
CA GLY A 12 55.42 -14.67 -33.78
C GLY A 12 54.31 -15.65 -34.21
N LYS A 13 53.02 -15.38 -33.98
CA LYS A 13 51.90 -16.14 -34.60
C LYS A 13 50.60 -15.33 -34.67
N GLN A 14 49.82 -15.54 -35.73
CA GLN A 14 48.48 -14.96 -35.89
C GLN A 14 47.43 -15.86 -35.24
N SER A 15 46.51 -15.29 -34.45
CA SER A 15 45.17 -15.84 -34.24
C SER A 15 44.24 -14.81 -33.58
N SER A 16 43.31 -14.27 -34.35
CA SER A 16 42.02 -13.76 -33.87
C SER A 16 40.98 -14.42 -34.78
N PRO A 17 39.90 -15.01 -34.23
CA PRO A 17 38.69 -14.20 -34.04
C PRO A 17 37.91 -14.59 -32.76
N ALA A 18 36.63 -14.19 -32.75
CA ALA A 18 35.55 -14.61 -31.86
C ALA A 18 35.46 -13.95 -30.47
N LYS A 19 34.60 -12.92 -30.46
CA LYS A 19 33.76 -12.50 -29.34
C LYS A 19 33.37 -13.67 -28.41
N ASN A 20 33.65 -13.54 -27.11
CA ASN A 20 32.77 -14.05 -26.08
C ASN A 20 32.17 -12.83 -25.36
N ALA A 21 30.90 -12.56 -25.63
CA ALA A 21 30.13 -11.55 -24.88
C ALA A 21 29.72 -12.12 -23.52
N ASP A 22 29.36 -11.22 -22.59
CA ASP A 22 29.15 -11.52 -21.17
C ASP A 22 28.32 -12.77 -20.89
N ALA A 23 28.98 -13.80 -20.35
CA ALA A 23 28.30 -14.85 -19.62
C ALA A 23 27.83 -14.25 -18.28
N PRO A 24 26.51 -14.05 -18.04
CA PRO A 24 26.05 -13.31 -16.88
C PRO A 24 26.42 -14.06 -15.59
N THR A 25 27.13 -13.36 -14.71
CA THR A 25 27.60 -13.86 -13.41
C THR A 25 26.46 -14.55 -12.63
N GLY A 26 26.79 -15.56 -11.84
CA GLY A 26 25.79 -16.38 -11.13
C GLY A 26 24.78 -15.57 -10.30
N ASP A 27 25.22 -14.42 -9.80
CA ASP A 27 24.40 -13.46 -9.07
C ASP A 27 23.32 -12.79 -9.96
N ALA A 28 23.71 -12.27 -11.12
CA ALA A 28 22.76 -11.74 -12.12
C ALA A 28 21.75 -12.80 -12.60
N ARG A 29 22.09 -14.10 -12.56
CA ARG A 29 21.12 -15.19 -12.77
C ARG A 29 20.17 -15.33 -11.58
N ARG A 30 20.67 -15.37 -10.34
CA ARG A 30 19.84 -15.42 -9.12
C ARG A 30 18.86 -14.25 -9.05
N ASP A 31 19.31 -13.05 -9.39
CA ASP A 31 18.50 -11.82 -9.43
C ASP A 31 17.34 -11.90 -10.42
N ARG A 32 17.57 -12.38 -11.65
CA ARG A 32 16.50 -12.60 -12.64
C ARG A 32 15.49 -13.65 -12.16
N TRP A 33 15.94 -14.72 -11.52
CA TRP A 33 15.05 -15.74 -10.96
C TRP A 33 14.24 -15.22 -9.75
N ARG A 34 14.84 -14.39 -8.88
CA ARG A 34 14.11 -13.71 -7.78
C ARG A 34 13.03 -12.78 -8.33
N LYS A 35 13.39 -11.89 -9.28
CA LYS A 35 12.45 -10.97 -9.93
C LYS A 35 11.29 -11.71 -10.63
N HIS A 36 11.58 -12.81 -11.34
CA HIS A 36 10.54 -13.62 -11.98
C HIS A 36 9.62 -14.34 -10.97
N ARG A 37 10.15 -14.89 -9.86
CA ARG A 37 9.32 -15.50 -8.80
C ARG A 37 8.38 -14.48 -8.16
N ILE A 38 8.85 -13.25 -7.93
CA ILE A 38 8.04 -12.14 -7.38
C ILE A 38 6.95 -11.73 -8.37
N ALA A 39 7.30 -11.46 -9.64
CA ALA A 39 6.33 -11.12 -10.67
C ALA A 39 5.23 -12.19 -10.82
N ARG A 40 5.61 -13.47 -10.89
CA ARG A 40 4.64 -14.57 -11.00
C ARG A 40 3.81 -14.79 -9.74
N ARG A 41 4.31 -14.43 -8.55
CA ARG A 41 3.48 -14.39 -7.32
C ARG A 41 2.45 -13.26 -7.40
N ALA A 42 2.83 -12.07 -7.86
CA ALA A 42 1.91 -10.95 -8.06
C ALA A 42 0.82 -11.28 -9.11
N GLU A 43 1.18 -11.90 -10.23
CA GLU A 43 0.22 -12.41 -11.24
C GLU A 43 -0.82 -13.36 -10.63
N PHE A 44 -0.43 -14.17 -9.64
CA PHE A 44 -1.35 -15.05 -8.91
C PHE A 44 -2.20 -14.33 -7.85
N VAL A 45 -1.72 -13.23 -7.26
CA VAL A 45 -2.56 -12.36 -6.40
C VAL A 45 -3.62 -11.64 -7.24
N GLU A 46 -3.26 -11.13 -8.42
CA GLU A 46 -4.21 -10.53 -9.36
C GLU A 46 -5.25 -11.55 -9.86
N ALA A 47 -4.85 -12.82 -10.05
CA ALA A 47 -5.81 -13.90 -10.31
C ALA A 47 -6.70 -14.19 -9.10
N ALA A 48 -6.15 -14.21 -7.88
CA ALA A 48 -6.93 -14.39 -6.66
C ALA A 48 -7.94 -13.27 -6.43
N LEU A 49 -7.64 -12.01 -6.79
CA LEU A 49 -8.59 -10.90 -6.77
C LEU A 49 -9.79 -11.14 -7.70
N ARG A 50 -9.57 -11.54 -8.96
CA ARG A 50 -10.66 -11.82 -9.90
C ARG A 50 -11.50 -13.05 -9.49
N ALA A 51 -10.84 -14.06 -8.91
CA ALA A 51 -11.54 -15.19 -8.31
C ALA A 51 -12.38 -14.75 -7.09
N LEU A 52 -11.92 -13.80 -6.28
CA LEU A 52 -12.62 -13.26 -5.12
C LEU A 52 -13.92 -12.52 -5.49
N ASP A 53 -13.97 -11.88 -6.67
CA ASP A 53 -15.19 -11.25 -7.19
C ASP A 53 -16.28 -12.29 -7.53
N THR A 54 -15.89 -13.49 -7.98
CA THR A 54 -16.81 -14.58 -8.36
C THR A 54 -17.16 -15.50 -7.19
N HIS A 55 -16.19 -15.86 -6.35
CA HIS A 55 -16.31 -16.88 -5.30
C HIS A 55 -16.57 -16.30 -3.90
N GLY A 56 -16.37 -14.99 -3.70
CA GLY A 56 -16.49 -14.36 -2.38
C GLY A 56 -15.40 -14.80 -1.39
N PRO A 57 -15.49 -14.38 -0.10
CA PRO A 57 -14.42 -14.53 0.90
C PRO A 57 -14.05 -15.98 1.25
N ASP A 58 -14.84 -16.97 0.82
CA ASP A 58 -14.58 -18.40 1.03
C ASP A 58 -13.51 -18.98 0.08
N LEU A 59 -13.23 -18.28 -1.03
CA LEU A 59 -12.16 -18.47 -2.03
C LEU A 59 -11.16 -19.61 -1.77
N GLY A 60 -11.21 -20.68 -2.58
CA GLY A 60 -10.29 -21.81 -2.50
C GLY A 60 -9.01 -21.64 -3.32
N MET A 61 -7.95 -22.35 -2.91
CA MET A 61 -6.71 -22.48 -3.69
C MET A 61 -6.91 -23.18 -5.06
N GLU A 62 -8.08 -23.80 -5.29
CA GLU A 62 -8.45 -24.43 -6.56
C GLU A 62 -9.07 -23.41 -7.52
N ASP A 63 -9.92 -22.52 -7.02
CA ASP A 63 -10.51 -21.41 -7.78
C ASP A 63 -9.42 -20.46 -8.30
N VAL A 64 -8.46 -20.10 -7.43
CA VAL A 64 -7.29 -19.28 -7.79
C VAL A 64 -6.41 -19.97 -8.83
N ALA A 65 -6.24 -21.30 -8.73
CA ALA A 65 -5.46 -22.04 -9.71
C ALA A 65 -6.14 -22.08 -11.08
N ALA A 66 -7.48 -22.24 -11.10
CA ALA A 66 -8.28 -22.18 -12.32
C ALA A 66 -8.24 -20.80 -12.99
N GLU A 67 -8.49 -19.72 -12.23
CA GLU A 67 -8.44 -18.33 -12.70
C GLU A 67 -7.03 -17.90 -13.14
N ALA A 68 -5.98 -18.48 -12.55
CA ALA A 68 -4.60 -18.28 -12.96
C ALA A 68 -4.15 -19.17 -14.14
N GLY A 69 -5.01 -20.08 -14.62
CA GLY A 69 -4.70 -21.04 -15.70
C GLY A 69 -3.57 -22.02 -15.36
N VAL A 70 -3.43 -22.41 -14.09
CA VAL A 70 -2.36 -23.33 -13.62
C VAL A 70 -2.92 -24.49 -12.79
N THR A 71 -2.09 -25.51 -12.55
CA THR A 71 -2.45 -26.59 -11.63
C THR A 71 -2.18 -26.19 -10.18
N LYS A 72 -2.96 -26.73 -9.23
CA LYS A 72 -2.79 -26.49 -7.79
C LYS A 72 -1.33 -26.68 -7.29
N PRO A 73 -0.56 -27.71 -7.74
CA PRO A 73 0.86 -27.87 -7.37
C PRO A 73 1.84 -26.86 -7.99
N VAL A 74 1.41 -26.02 -8.94
CA VAL A 74 2.19 -24.87 -9.42
C VAL A 74 1.94 -23.65 -8.52
N LEU A 75 0.69 -23.43 -8.09
CA LEU A 75 0.35 -22.34 -7.16
C LEU A 75 1.08 -22.50 -5.81
N TYR A 76 1.11 -23.72 -5.26
CA TYR A 76 1.87 -24.05 -4.03
C TYR A 76 3.41 -23.95 -4.15
N ARG A 77 3.98 -23.55 -5.30
CA ARG A 77 5.41 -23.18 -5.41
C ARG A 77 5.64 -21.69 -5.12
N HIS A 78 4.57 -20.90 -5.11
CA HIS A 78 4.59 -19.45 -4.91
C HIS A 78 3.93 -19.04 -3.59
N PHE A 79 3.03 -19.86 -3.05
CA PHE A 79 2.44 -19.70 -1.71
C PHE A 79 2.62 -20.97 -0.88
N GLU A 80 2.93 -20.81 0.40
CA GLU A 80 3.15 -21.95 1.31
C GLU A 80 1.82 -22.63 1.68
N ASP A 81 0.79 -21.84 1.96
CA ASP A 81 -0.58 -22.31 2.20
C ASP A 81 -1.66 -21.29 1.72
N LYS A 82 -2.90 -21.42 2.20
CA LYS A 82 -3.99 -20.47 1.91
C LYS A 82 -3.85 -19.15 2.69
N ALA A 83 -3.21 -19.15 3.85
CA ALA A 83 -3.04 -17.96 4.68
C ALA A 83 -1.93 -17.05 4.13
N ASP A 84 -0.84 -17.61 3.59
CA ASP A 84 0.20 -16.88 2.86
C ASP A 84 -0.35 -16.18 1.59
N LEU A 85 -1.36 -16.79 0.94
CA LEU A 85 -2.13 -16.12 -0.12
C LEU A 85 -3.01 -14.98 0.44
N TYR A 86 -3.67 -15.19 1.58
CA TYR A 86 -4.53 -14.18 2.21
C TYR A 86 -3.73 -12.96 2.70
N LEU A 87 -2.52 -13.16 3.25
CA LEU A 87 -1.55 -12.10 3.55
C LEU A 87 -1.18 -11.30 2.29
N ALA A 88 -0.93 -11.98 1.16
CA ALA A 88 -0.63 -11.32 -0.10
C ALA A 88 -1.82 -10.53 -0.68
N LEU A 89 -3.06 -10.98 -0.44
CA LEU A 89 -4.28 -10.25 -0.78
C LEU A 89 -4.48 -9.01 0.11
N GLY A 90 -4.19 -9.10 1.42
CA GLY A 90 -4.19 -7.95 2.34
C GLY A 90 -3.22 -6.86 1.92
N GLN A 91 -1.94 -7.23 1.78
CA GLN A 91 -0.88 -6.35 1.28
C GLN A 91 -1.27 -5.69 -0.06
N ARG A 92 -1.90 -6.42 -0.97
CA ARG A 92 -2.36 -5.86 -2.25
C ARG A 92 -3.57 -4.93 -2.09
N GLY A 93 -4.50 -5.24 -1.19
CA GLY A 93 -5.60 -4.35 -0.80
C GLY A 93 -5.11 -3.03 -0.23
N THR A 94 -4.12 -3.06 0.66
CA THR A 94 -3.43 -1.89 1.19
C THR A 94 -2.69 -1.11 0.10
N GLU A 95 -2.06 -1.78 -0.88
CA GLU A 95 -1.47 -1.10 -2.03
C GLU A 95 -2.49 -0.44 -2.97
N ILE A 96 -3.69 -1.02 -3.15
CA ILE A 96 -4.83 -0.43 -3.87
C ILE A 96 -5.38 0.77 -3.10
N LEU A 97 -5.56 0.63 -1.78
CA LEU A 97 -6.07 1.71 -0.94
C LEU A 97 -5.11 2.91 -0.93
N PHE A 98 -3.80 2.70 -0.76
CA PHE A 98 -2.82 3.77 -0.89
C PHE A 98 -2.69 4.32 -2.32
N GLN A 99 -3.03 3.56 -3.37
CA GLN A 99 -3.11 4.08 -4.75
C GLN A 99 -4.24 5.12 -4.91
N ARG A 100 -5.29 5.06 -4.08
CA ARG A 100 -6.40 6.04 -4.06
C ARG A 100 -6.20 7.14 -2.99
N LEU A 101 -5.76 6.78 -1.78
CA LEU A 101 -5.65 7.70 -0.65
C LEU A 101 -4.51 8.72 -0.78
N ILE A 102 -3.33 8.33 -1.24
CA ILE A 102 -2.16 9.24 -1.25
C ILE A 102 -2.41 10.46 -2.15
N PRO A 103 -2.91 10.32 -3.40
CA PRO A 103 -3.30 11.47 -4.21
C PRO A 103 -4.42 12.33 -3.59
N ALA A 104 -5.35 11.71 -2.85
CA ALA A 104 -6.45 12.42 -2.20
C ALA A 104 -5.99 13.25 -0.98
N ILE A 105 -5.06 12.70 -0.19
CA ILE A 105 -4.50 13.32 1.01
C ILE A 105 -3.47 14.40 0.64
N ASN A 106 -2.65 14.19 -0.38
CA ASN A 106 -1.59 15.13 -0.78
C ASN A 106 -2.08 16.26 -1.70
N ALA A 107 -3.37 16.32 -2.03
CA ALA A 107 -3.92 17.37 -2.87
C ALA A 107 -3.89 18.74 -2.18
N GLU A 108 -3.52 19.79 -2.93
CA GLU A 108 -3.51 21.20 -2.48
C GLU A 108 -4.92 21.81 -2.39
N LEU A 109 -5.85 21.10 -1.74
CA LEU A 109 -7.20 21.55 -1.44
C LEU A 109 -7.31 22.15 -0.04
N ALA A 110 -8.40 22.90 0.17
CA ALA A 110 -8.85 23.32 1.49
C ALA A 110 -9.19 22.12 2.40
N PRO A 111 -9.09 22.25 3.74
CA PRO A 111 -9.24 21.14 4.68
C PRO A 111 -10.50 20.29 4.49
N VAL A 112 -11.69 20.90 4.38
CA VAL A 112 -12.95 20.15 4.30
C VAL A 112 -13.08 19.39 2.98
N PRO A 113 -12.87 20.01 1.79
CA PRO A 113 -12.80 19.27 0.52
C PRO A 113 -11.76 18.14 0.51
N ARG A 114 -10.60 18.33 1.16
CA ARG A 114 -9.53 17.32 1.20
C ARG A 114 -9.90 16.11 2.07
N ILE A 115 -10.49 16.35 3.24
CA ILE A 115 -11.05 15.30 4.11
C ILE A 115 -12.13 14.52 3.34
N ARG A 116 -13.04 15.23 2.66
CA ARG A 116 -14.08 14.60 1.83
C ARG A 116 -13.48 13.70 0.76
N MET A 117 -12.48 14.18 0.03
CA MET A 117 -11.86 13.43 -1.08
C MET A 117 -11.10 12.19 -0.60
N ALA A 118 -10.44 12.26 0.57
CA ALA A 118 -9.79 11.10 1.18
C ALA A 118 -10.82 10.05 1.65
N LEU A 119 -11.94 10.49 2.22
CA LEU A 119 -13.06 9.59 2.57
C LEU A 119 -13.68 8.96 1.32
N ASP A 120 -14.02 9.75 0.28
CA ASP A 120 -14.60 9.23 -0.95
C ASP A 120 -13.68 8.22 -1.66
N ALA A 121 -12.36 8.46 -1.63
CA ALA A 121 -11.36 7.52 -2.12
C ALA A 121 -11.39 6.17 -1.37
N PHE A 122 -11.49 6.18 -0.03
CA PHE A 122 -11.64 4.95 0.78
C PHE A 122 -12.98 4.24 0.50
N PHE A 123 -14.09 4.98 0.50
CA PHE A 123 -15.41 4.42 0.26
C PHE A 123 -15.59 3.90 -1.17
N THR A 124 -14.89 4.48 -2.15
CA THR A 124 -14.81 3.95 -3.53
C THR A 124 -14.13 2.59 -3.57
N VAL A 125 -13.05 2.36 -2.81
CA VAL A 125 -12.40 1.02 -2.73
C VAL A 125 -13.33 -0.03 -2.13
N ILE A 126 -14.18 0.34 -1.16
CA ILE A 126 -15.23 -0.54 -0.61
C ILE A 126 -16.33 -0.85 -1.65
N GLU A 127 -16.59 0.06 -2.58
CA GLU A 127 -17.59 -0.08 -3.64
C GLU A 127 -17.07 -0.90 -4.84
N GLU A 128 -15.81 -0.68 -5.23
CA GLU A 128 -15.12 -1.41 -6.31
C GLU A 128 -14.70 -2.83 -5.89
N HIS A 129 -14.26 -3.04 -4.64
CA HIS A 129 -13.73 -4.32 -4.16
C HIS A 129 -14.42 -4.84 -2.87
N PRO A 130 -15.76 -5.00 -2.87
CA PRO A 130 -16.52 -5.35 -1.66
C PRO A 130 -16.17 -6.72 -1.08
N ASN A 131 -15.77 -7.70 -1.91
CA ASN A 131 -15.39 -9.03 -1.43
C ASN A 131 -13.97 -9.05 -0.83
N LEU A 132 -13.05 -8.22 -1.33
CA LEU A 132 -11.75 -7.97 -0.71
C LEU A 132 -11.93 -7.29 0.65
N TYR A 133 -12.76 -6.24 0.73
CA TYR A 133 -13.01 -5.59 2.02
C TYR A 133 -13.70 -6.54 3.01
N ARG A 134 -14.61 -7.43 2.59
CA ARG A 134 -15.17 -8.46 3.51
C ARG A 134 -14.14 -9.51 3.95
N LEU A 135 -13.26 -9.94 3.05
CA LEU A 135 -12.18 -10.89 3.37
C LEU A 135 -11.25 -10.33 4.46
N LEU A 136 -10.90 -9.04 4.35
CA LEU A 136 -10.02 -8.33 5.27
C LEU A 136 -10.75 -7.80 6.52
N ALA A 137 -12.01 -7.39 6.44
CA ALA A 137 -12.75 -6.95 7.63
C ALA A 137 -13.07 -8.12 8.58
N ARG A 138 -13.47 -9.28 8.00
CA ARG A 138 -14.00 -10.42 8.77
C ARG A 138 -12.99 -11.54 9.06
N GLY A 139 -11.76 -11.44 8.55
CA GLY A 139 -10.67 -12.41 8.81
C GLY A 139 -11.02 -13.85 8.42
N GLY A 140 -11.06 -14.14 7.12
CA GLY A 140 -11.67 -15.34 6.53
C GLY A 140 -11.39 -16.70 7.19
N LEU A 141 -12.28 -17.11 8.11
CA LEU A 141 -12.56 -18.47 8.61
C LEU A 141 -11.43 -19.33 9.19
N GLN A 142 -10.21 -18.82 9.35
CA GLN A 142 -9.17 -19.43 10.20
C GLN A 142 -8.65 -18.42 11.22
N GLU A 143 -9.10 -18.63 12.46
CA GLU A 143 -9.27 -17.70 13.60
C GLU A 143 -7.98 -17.12 14.22
N LYS A 144 -6.84 -17.11 13.49
CA LYS A 144 -5.57 -16.51 13.92
C LYS A 144 -4.81 -15.80 12.81
N VAL A 145 -4.41 -16.52 11.75
CA VAL A 145 -3.55 -15.87 10.72
C VAL A 145 -4.28 -14.71 10.04
N ALA A 146 -5.60 -14.81 9.87
CA ALA A 146 -6.40 -13.74 9.27
C ALA A 146 -6.67 -12.55 10.23
N SER A 147 -6.53 -12.70 11.56
CA SER A 147 -6.52 -11.53 12.46
C SER A 147 -5.19 -10.78 12.39
N ASP A 148 -4.10 -11.51 12.22
CA ASP A 148 -2.75 -10.96 12.26
C ASP A 148 -2.47 -10.09 11.00
N VAL A 149 -2.83 -10.57 9.80
CA VAL A 149 -2.79 -9.77 8.55
C VAL A 149 -3.56 -8.46 8.69
N VAL A 150 -4.76 -8.54 9.30
CA VAL A 150 -5.70 -7.42 9.41
C VAL A 150 -5.28 -6.44 10.51
N ALA A 151 -4.49 -6.88 11.49
CA ALA A 151 -3.76 -5.99 12.38
C ALA A 151 -2.59 -5.32 11.65
N GLU A 152 -1.75 -6.06 10.92
CA GLU A 152 -0.62 -5.50 10.16
C GLU A 152 -1.05 -4.41 9.15
N ASP A 153 -2.08 -4.67 8.35
CA ASP A 153 -2.62 -3.68 7.40
C ASP A 153 -3.17 -2.41 8.12
N LYS A 154 -3.75 -2.57 9.32
CA LYS A 154 -4.23 -1.44 10.14
C LYS A 154 -3.09 -0.63 10.74
N GLU A 155 -2.08 -1.29 11.29
CA GLU A 155 -0.88 -0.67 11.84
C GLU A 155 -0.10 0.12 10.78
N VAL A 156 -0.01 -0.40 9.55
CA VAL A 156 0.62 0.31 8.41
C VAL A 156 -0.15 1.59 8.05
N ILE A 157 -1.48 1.56 8.01
CA ILE A 157 -2.30 2.75 7.72
C ILE A 157 -2.27 3.76 8.88
N ALA A 158 -2.35 3.27 10.12
CA ALA A 158 -2.28 4.10 11.32
C ALA A 158 -0.92 4.79 11.44
N THR A 159 0.19 4.06 11.28
CA THR A 159 1.56 4.61 11.29
C THR A 159 1.74 5.73 10.28
N ALA A 160 1.26 5.54 9.06
CA ALA A 160 1.35 6.55 8.00
C ALA A 160 0.54 7.82 8.32
N LEU A 161 -0.64 7.68 8.93
CA LEU A 161 -1.45 8.79 9.42
C LEU A 161 -0.84 9.47 10.67
N THR A 162 -0.21 8.70 11.58
CA THR A 162 0.53 9.22 12.75
C THR A 162 1.66 10.14 12.33
N ALA A 163 2.45 9.75 11.32
CA ALA A 163 3.51 10.59 10.76
C ALA A 163 2.93 11.91 10.22
N LEU A 164 1.93 11.82 9.34
CA LEU A 164 1.26 12.97 8.73
C LEU A 164 0.67 13.94 9.76
N LEU A 165 -0.10 13.44 10.74
CA LEU A 165 -0.66 14.26 11.82
C LEU A 165 0.44 14.88 12.68
N GLY A 166 1.49 14.13 12.99
CA GLY A 166 2.64 14.61 13.73
C GLY A 166 3.33 15.79 13.04
N ASP A 167 3.48 15.75 11.71
CA ASP A 167 4.08 16.86 10.95
C ASP A 167 3.18 18.09 10.87
N TYR A 168 1.87 17.93 10.69
CA TYR A 168 0.94 19.05 10.84
C TYR A 168 1.03 19.70 12.22
N MET A 169 1.02 18.89 13.29
CA MET A 169 1.10 19.40 14.66
C MET A 169 2.42 20.13 14.92
N ARG A 170 3.56 19.56 14.49
CA ARG A 170 4.87 20.24 14.55
C ARG A 170 4.88 21.56 13.79
N MET A 171 4.30 21.60 12.60
CA MET A 171 4.24 22.79 11.75
C MET A 171 3.35 23.90 12.32
N PHE A 172 2.30 23.53 13.06
CA PHE A 172 1.46 24.44 13.85
C PHE A 172 2.00 24.71 15.27
N THR A 173 3.22 24.26 15.61
CA THR A 173 3.85 24.39 16.94
C THR A 173 3.06 23.76 18.10
N MET A 174 2.23 22.76 17.80
CA MET A 174 1.47 21.95 18.75
C MET A 174 2.30 20.75 19.25
N ASP A 175 1.99 20.23 20.45
CA ASP A 175 2.56 18.96 20.93
C ASP A 175 2.07 17.78 20.08
N SER A 176 2.97 17.15 19.32
CA SER A 176 2.63 15.99 18.47
C SER A 176 2.38 14.68 19.25
N GLY A 177 2.48 14.66 20.59
CA GLY A 177 2.26 13.46 21.41
C GLY A 177 0.87 12.82 21.27
N ALA A 178 -0.13 13.57 20.77
CA ALA A 178 -1.47 13.04 20.52
C ALA A 178 -1.68 12.44 19.10
N ALA A 179 -0.70 12.57 18.20
CA ALA A 179 -0.85 12.17 16.79
C ALA A 179 -1.16 10.67 16.62
N GLU A 180 -0.52 9.81 17.41
CA GLU A 180 -0.71 8.35 17.39
C GLU A 180 -2.13 7.93 17.83
N PRO A 181 -2.60 8.23 19.06
CA PRO A 181 -3.96 7.85 19.46
C PRO A 181 -5.05 8.49 18.59
N TRP A 182 -4.82 9.68 18.00
CA TRP A 182 -5.73 10.28 17.02
C TRP A 182 -5.75 9.51 15.70
N ALA A 183 -4.60 9.08 15.17
CA ALA A 183 -4.52 8.28 13.96
C ALA A 183 -5.28 6.95 14.10
N HIS A 184 -5.02 6.19 15.17
CA HIS A 184 -5.76 4.94 15.44
C HIS A 184 -7.26 5.18 15.63
N GLY A 185 -7.65 6.28 16.29
CA GLY A 185 -9.06 6.67 16.45
C GLY A 185 -9.76 6.98 15.12
N ILE A 186 -9.11 7.72 14.22
CA ILE A 186 -9.63 8.05 12.88
C ILE A 186 -9.73 6.79 12.02
N VAL A 187 -8.67 5.97 11.96
CA VAL A 187 -8.67 4.71 11.18
C VAL A 187 -9.75 3.76 11.67
N GLY A 188 -9.88 3.56 12.99
CA GLY A 188 -10.92 2.71 13.57
C GLY A 188 -12.34 3.20 13.28
N MET A 189 -12.58 4.51 13.39
CA MET A 189 -13.88 5.11 13.06
C MET A 189 -14.26 4.91 11.58
N VAL A 190 -13.36 5.24 10.67
CA VAL A 190 -13.60 5.16 9.22
C VAL A 190 -13.79 3.71 8.78
N GLN A 191 -13.01 2.76 9.31
CA GLN A 191 -13.15 1.34 9.01
C GLN A 191 -14.47 0.74 9.53
N ASN A 192 -14.88 1.08 10.76
CA ASN A 192 -16.11 0.56 11.35
C ASN A 192 -17.36 1.08 10.63
N VAL A 193 -17.38 2.37 10.25
CA VAL A 193 -18.46 2.93 9.42
C VAL A 193 -18.42 2.39 7.99
N GLY A 194 -17.24 2.12 7.43
CA GLY A 194 -17.07 1.44 6.15
C GLY A 194 -17.67 0.03 6.12
N GLU A 195 -17.40 -0.79 7.16
CA GLU A 195 -17.98 -2.12 7.33
C GLU A 195 -19.51 -2.06 7.51
N TRP A 196 -19.99 -1.19 8.40
CA TRP A 196 -21.42 -0.94 8.61
C TRP A 196 -22.14 -0.55 7.31
N TRP A 197 -21.53 0.30 6.49
CA TRP A 197 -22.09 0.74 5.20
C TRP A 197 -22.06 -0.37 4.14
N LEU A 198 -21.01 -1.20 4.13
CA LEU A 198 -20.87 -2.34 3.22
C LEU A 198 -21.91 -3.43 3.47
N ASP A 199 -22.27 -3.66 4.73
CA ASP A 199 -23.23 -4.70 5.11
C ASP A 199 -24.68 -4.22 5.17
N ARG A 200 -24.96 -2.95 5.51
CA ARG A 200 -26.34 -2.42 5.55
C ARG A 200 -26.80 -1.75 4.26
N ARG A 201 -25.90 -1.12 3.50
CA ARG A 201 -26.21 -0.37 2.27
C ARG A 201 -27.41 0.61 2.38
N SER A 202 -27.67 1.13 3.59
CA SER A 202 -28.89 1.90 3.90
C SER A 202 -28.85 3.39 3.50
N MET A 203 -27.76 3.84 2.86
CA MET A 203 -27.59 5.19 2.31
C MET A 203 -26.53 5.19 1.20
N SER A 204 -26.52 6.23 0.36
CA SER A 204 -25.51 6.39 -0.70
C SER A 204 -24.10 6.63 -0.15
N ARG A 205 -23.09 6.43 -1.01
CA ARG A 205 -21.69 6.74 -0.72
C ARG A 205 -21.50 8.22 -0.31
N ASP A 206 -22.10 9.14 -1.07
CA ASP A 206 -22.05 10.57 -0.79
C ASP A 206 -22.56 10.95 0.61
N ALA A 207 -23.60 10.27 1.10
CA ALA A 207 -24.20 10.56 2.41
C ALA A 207 -23.30 10.10 3.56
N VAL A 208 -22.72 8.90 3.48
CA VAL A 208 -21.80 8.42 4.53
C VAL A 208 -20.47 9.21 4.52
N VAL A 209 -19.98 9.59 3.33
CA VAL A 209 -18.82 10.48 3.16
C VAL A 209 -19.11 11.88 3.73
N GLU A 210 -20.28 12.45 3.49
CA GLU A 210 -20.71 13.74 4.05
C GLU A 210 -20.69 13.73 5.58
N TYR A 211 -21.39 12.77 6.21
CA TYR A 211 -21.48 12.71 7.67
C TYR A 211 -20.12 12.46 8.35
N LEU A 212 -19.25 11.62 7.76
CA LEU A 212 -17.88 11.44 8.26
C LEU A 212 -17.01 12.68 8.06
N THR A 213 -17.17 13.42 6.95
CA THR A 213 -16.45 14.68 6.72
C THR A 213 -16.80 15.69 7.82
N GLN A 214 -18.08 15.83 8.16
CA GLN A 214 -18.55 16.72 9.21
C GLN A 214 -17.98 16.33 10.59
N ILE A 215 -17.98 15.04 10.96
CA ILE A 215 -17.45 14.56 12.24
C ILE A 215 -15.93 14.78 12.34
N LEU A 216 -15.17 14.40 11.31
CA LEU A 216 -13.71 14.55 11.31
C LEU A 216 -13.29 16.03 11.29
N TRP A 217 -13.97 16.88 10.52
CA TRP A 217 -13.70 18.31 10.52
C TRP A 217 -14.01 18.95 11.88
N ALA A 218 -15.17 18.66 12.48
CA ALA A 218 -15.54 19.21 13.79
C ALA A 218 -14.55 18.80 14.90
N ALA A 219 -13.98 17.59 14.82
CA ALA A 219 -12.90 17.18 15.70
C ALA A 219 -11.60 17.98 15.47
N ILE A 220 -11.16 18.11 14.22
CA ILE A 220 -9.92 18.84 13.86
C ILE A 220 -10.03 20.33 14.23
N ASP A 221 -11.13 21.00 13.87
CA ASP A 221 -11.40 22.40 14.20
C ASP A 221 -11.48 22.63 15.71
N GLY A 222 -12.20 21.76 16.44
CA GLY A 222 -12.30 21.83 17.89
C GLY A 222 -10.95 21.65 18.61
N LEU A 223 -10.13 20.68 18.17
CA LEU A 223 -8.82 20.40 18.76
C LEU A 223 -7.78 21.47 18.45
N THR A 224 -7.77 22.00 17.22
CA THR A 224 -6.85 23.09 16.83
C THR A 224 -7.20 24.39 17.55
N ARG A 225 -8.49 24.75 17.65
CA ARG A 225 -8.93 25.94 18.41
C ARG A 225 -8.58 25.86 19.89
N GLN A 226 -8.59 24.68 20.50
CA GLN A 226 -8.13 24.50 21.89
C GLN A 226 -6.64 24.80 22.09
N GLN A 227 -5.82 24.67 21.04
CA GLN A 227 -4.40 25.07 21.02
C GLN A 227 -4.19 26.49 20.47
N GLY A 228 -5.25 27.28 20.31
CA GLY A 228 -5.20 28.65 19.75
C GLY A 228 -5.00 28.73 18.24
N VAL A 229 -4.95 27.59 17.55
CA VAL A 229 -4.80 27.51 16.08
C VAL A 229 -6.18 27.60 15.44
N VAL A 230 -6.38 28.55 14.53
CA VAL A 230 -7.61 28.67 13.74
C VAL A 230 -7.30 28.30 12.30
N ILE A 231 -7.93 27.22 11.83
CA ILE A 231 -7.86 26.79 10.43
C ILE A 231 -9.14 27.25 9.71
N ASP A 232 -8.98 27.78 8.51
CA ASP A 232 -10.08 28.10 7.60
C ASP A 232 -10.47 26.80 6.84
N PRO A 233 -11.76 26.38 6.84
CA PRO A 233 -12.20 25.16 6.17
C PRO A 233 -12.12 25.21 4.64
N ASP A 234 -12.14 26.41 4.07
CA ASP A 234 -12.36 26.69 2.64
C ASP A 234 -11.11 27.27 1.93
N LEU A 235 -10.05 27.59 2.67
CA LEU A 235 -8.73 27.98 2.12
C LEU A 235 -7.71 26.82 2.17
N PRO A 236 -6.98 26.55 1.06
CA PRO A 236 -5.84 25.62 1.08
C PRO A 236 -4.77 26.00 2.09
N LEU A 237 -4.30 25.00 2.83
CA LEU A 237 -3.18 25.15 3.75
C LEU A 237 -1.85 25.13 3.00
N GLU A 238 -1.07 26.21 3.08
CA GLU A 238 0.30 26.29 2.49
C GLU A 238 1.19 25.11 2.93
N VAL A 239 0.99 24.61 4.15
CA VAL A 239 1.73 23.47 4.70
C VAL A 239 1.48 22.14 3.95
N ASN A 240 0.42 22.02 3.14
CA ASN A 240 0.19 20.86 2.26
C ASN A 240 1.27 20.70 1.17
N LYS A 241 2.03 21.77 0.88
CA LYS A 241 3.15 21.74 -0.10
C LYS A 241 4.42 21.07 0.47
N VAL A 242 4.46 20.84 1.78
CA VAL A 242 5.63 20.27 2.49
C VAL A 242 5.28 19.09 3.40
N VAL A 243 4.04 18.99 3.89
CA VAL A 243 3.52 17.84 4.64
C VAL A 243 2.74 16.96 3.68
N GLN A 244 3.32 15.80 3.33
CA GLN A 244 2.73 14.83 2.40
C GLN A 244 2.78 13.42 2.98
N LEU A 245 1.78 12.60 2.61
CA LEU A 245 1.74 11.18 2.91
C LEU A 245 2.59 10.43 1.87
N GLU A 246 3.73 9.92 2.29
CA GLU A 246 4.56 9.00 1.50
C GLU A 246 4.19 7.53 1.80
N ARG A 247 4.61 6.59 0.95
CA ARG A 247 4.52 5.16 1.30
C ARG A 247 5.69 4.79 2.20
N ALA A 248 5.46 3.90 3.17
CA ALA A 248 6.51 3.35 4.03
C ALA A 248 7.61 2.55 3.28
N LYS A 249 7.50 2.35 1.96
CA LYS A 249 8.54 1.78 1.09
C LYS A 249 9.45 2.84 0.44
N ASP A 250 9.03 4.10 0.45
CA ASP A 250 9.67 5.21 -0.28
C ASP A 250 10.45 6.14 0.66
N ALA A 251 10.16 6.11 1.97
CA ALA A 251 10.81 6.90 3.02
C ALA A 251 12.16 6.28 3.50
N GLY A 252 13.11 6.05 2.57
CA GLY A 252 14.39 5.36 2.84
C GLY A 252 15.59 5.88 2.05
#